data_AF-A0A6P2TBA9-F1
#
_entry.id   AF-A0A6P2TBA9-F1
#
_cell.length_a   1.000
_cell.length_b   1.000
_cell.length_c   1.000
_cell.angle_alpha   90.00
_cell.angle_beta   90.00
_cell.angle_gamma   90.00
#
_symmetry.space_group_name_H-M   'P 1'
#
loop_
_entity.id
_entity.type
_entity.pdbx_description
1 polymer ?
#
loop_
_entity_poly.entity_id
_entity_poly.type
_entity_poly.pdbx_seq_one_letter_code
_entity_poly.pdbx_strand_id
1 'polypeptide(L)'
;MAIYLCSNAHISTLAAYAVQHQICLPHLKLDYRGAAAGTWIAGELFKANVKAVTKQYGKCEIQVPHAYLPMATLPEPVVILKLCEGYECQVEGLDDYPSLLAGKIISALRAKAIRMLPGYESAPWCISDQRFASWSDLNGAVASSALAVVH
;
A
#
# COMPACT_ATOMS: atom_id res chain seq x y z
N MET A 1 -3.11 17.22 8.38
CA MET A 1 -4.23 16.73 7.54
C MET A 1 -5.50 16.68 8.40
N ALA A 2 -6.69 16.68 7.81
CA ALA A 2 -7.91 16.48 8.59
C ALA A 2 -8.24 14.98 8.67
N ILE A 3 -8.38 14.45 9.89
CA ILE A 3 -8.81 13.07 10.14
C ILE A 3 -10.33 13.02 10.10
N TYR A 4 -10.89 12.05 9.40
CA TYR A 4 -12.32 11.76 9.31
C TYR A 4 -12.56 10.25 9.35
N LEU A 5 -13.83 9.87 9.52
CA LEU A 5 -14.23 8.48 9.37
C LEU A 5 -14.16 8.10 7.89
N CYS A 6 -13.36 7.08 7.57
CA CYS A 6 -13.33 6.46 6.25
C CYS A 6 -14.74 6.00 5.88
N SER A 7 -15.13 6.23 4.62
CA SER A 7 -16.43 5.81 4.13
C SER A 7 -16.55 4.28 4.12
N ASN A 8 -17.79 3.78 4.21
CA ASN A 8 -18.03 2.34 4.11
C ASN A 8 -17.50 1.74 2.81
N ALA A 9 -17.57 2.50 1.70
CA ALA A 9 -17.06 2.07 0.41
C ALA A 9 -15.53 1.90 0.43
N HIS A 10 -14.79 2.81 1.08
CA HIS A 10 -13.33 2.71 1.20
C HIS A 10 -12.94 1.43 1.95
N ILE A 11 -13.48 1.25 3.16
CA ILE A 11 -13.13 0.10 4.00
C ILE A 11 -13.60 -1.21 3.34
N SER A 12 -14.80 -1.25 2.76
CA SER A 12 -15.31 -2.44 2.09
C SER A 12 -14.49 -2.82 0.87
N THR A 13 -14.00 -1.84 0.10
CA THR A 13 -13.13 -2.09 -1.07
C THR A 13 -11.82 -2.74 -0.64
N LEU A 14 -11.17 -2.23 0.42
CA LEU A 14 -9.95 -2.82 0.96
C LEU A 14 -10.17 -4.24 1.49
N ALA A 15 -11.28 -4.46 2.21
CA ALA A 15 -11.63 -5.77 2.74
C ALA A 15 -11.96 -6.78 1.63
N ALA A 16 -12.74 -6.38 0.62
CA ALA A 16 -13.07 -7.22 -0.53
C ALA A 16 -11.80 -7.60 -1.32
N TYR A 17 -10.87 -6.65 -1.50
CA TYR A 17 -9.58 -6.93 -2.12
C TYR A 17 -8.75 -7.94 -1.34
N ALA A 18 -8.71 -7.81 -0.01
CA ALA A 18 -8.02 -8.77 0.83
C ALA A 18 -8.60 -10.20 0.70
N VAL A 19 -9.93 -10.32 0.70
CA VAL A 19 -10.63 -11.61 0.55
C VAL A 19 -10.39 -12.22 -0.83
N GLN A 20 -10.60 -11.45 -1.90
CA GLN A 20 -10.46 -11.95 -3.26
C GLN A 20 -9.04 -12.45 -3.56
N HIS A 21 -8.03 -11.77 -3.01
CA HIS A 21 -6.64 -12.12 -3.20
C HIS A 21 -6.04 -12.97 -2.08
N GLN A 22 -6.89 -13.46 -1.16
CA GLN A 22 -6.52 -14.35 -0.05
C GLN A 22 -5.31 -13.84 0.73
N ILE A 23 -5.32 -12.54 1.07
CA ILE A 23 -4.23 -11.92 1.82
C ILE A 23 -4.15 -12.57 3.19
N CYS A 24 -3.09 -13.34 3.41
CA CYS A 24 -2.83 -14.04 4.65
C CYS A 24 -1.88 -13.20 5.53
N LEU A 25 -2.25 -13.02 6.79
CA LEU A 25 -1.34 -12.53 7.82
C LEU A 25 -0.73 -13.77 8.50
N PRO A 26 0.59 -14.04 8.37
CA PRO A 26 1.21 -15.31 8.75
C PRO A 26 0.99 -15.75 10.21
N HIS A 27 0.72 -14.79 11.10
CA HIS A 27 0.54 -15.03 12.53
C HIS A 27 -0.93 -15.16 12.95
N LEU A 28 -1.87 -15.06 12.00
CA LEU A 28 -3.29 -15.15 12.25
C LEU A 28 -3.85 -16.39 11.57
N LYS A 29 -4.31 -17.35 12.38
CA LYS A 29 -5.02 -18.56 11.94
C LYS A 29 -6.47 -18.23 11.57
N LEU A 30 -6.66 -17.29 10.65
CA LEU A 30 -7.98 -16.94 10.13
C LEU A 30 -8.22 -17.63 8.78
N ASP A 31 -9.47 -18.03 8.55
CA ASP A 31 -9.93 -18.35 7.20
C ASP A 31 -10.24 -17.02 6.49
N TYR A 32 -9.48 -16.73 5.44
CA TYR A 32 -9.55 -15.46 4.71
C TYR A 32 -10.59 -15.48 3.57
N ARG A 33 -11.49 -16.47 3.57
CA ARG A 33 -12.45 -16.68 2.49
C ARG A 33 -13.85 -16.20 2.83
N GLY A 34 -14.54 -15.71 1.81
CA GLY A 34 -15.95 -15.38 1.86
C GLY A 34 -16.30 -14.13 2.68
N ALA A 35 -17.60 -13.93 2.88
CA ALA A 35 -18.13 -12.71 3.49
C ALA A 35 -17.71 -12.52 4.95
N ALA A 36 -17.56 -13.60 5.71
CA ALA A 36 -17.15 -13.53 7.12
C ALA A 36 -15.75 -12.92 7.29
N ALA A 37 -14.80 -13.32 6.44
CA ALA A 37 -13.46 -12.74 6.41
C ALA A 37 -13.50 -11.26 6.06
N GLY A 38 -14.29 -10.89 5.05
CA GLY A 38 -14.48 -9.48 4.65
C GLY A 38 -15.03 -8.63 5.79
N THR A 39 -16.07 -9.10 6.47
CA THR A 39 -16.65 -8.41 7.64
C THR A 39 -15.62 -8.23 8.76
N TRP A 40 -14.82 -9.26 9.04
CA TRP A 40 -13.79 -9.18 10.08
C TRP A 40 -12.70 -8.17 9.73
N ILE A 41 -12.14 -8.24 8.51
CA ILE A 41 -11.11 -7.31 8.03
C ILE A 41 -11.62 -5.87 8.07
N ALA A 42 -12.83 -5.65 7.54
CA ALA A 42 -13.47 -4.36 7.53
C ALA A 42 -13.70 -3.80 8.95
N GLY A 43 -14.08 -4.66 9.89
CA GLY A 43 -14.21 -4.32 11.31
C GLY A 43 -12.90 -3.88 11.95
N GLU A 44 -11.79 -4.57 11.69
CA GLU A 44 -10.47 -4.19 12.21
C GLU A 44 -9.99 -2.84 11.66
N LEU A 45 -10.18 -2.60 10.36
CA LEU A 45 -9.89 -1.30 9.74
C LEU A 45 -10.77 -0.19 10.33
N PHE A 46 -12.06 -0.46 10.53
CA PHE A 46 -12.98 0.52 11.11
C PHE A 46 -12.60 0.89 12.55
N LYS A 47 -12.30 -0.10 13.40
CA LYS A 47 -11.88 0.13 14.79
C LYS A 47 -10.67 1.05 14.90
N ALA A 48 -9.64 0.84 14.07
CA ALA A 48 -8.46 1.69 14.09
C ALA A 48 -8.76 3.12 13.62
N ASN A 49 -9.57 3.29 12.56
CA ASN A 49 -9.95 4.62 12.11
C ASN A 49 -10.84 5.37 13.13
N VAL A 50 -11.79 4.68 13.76
CA VAL A 50 -12.55 5.19 14.91
C VAL A 50 -11.65 5.64 16.05
N LYS A 51 -10.64 4.83 16.40
CA LYS A 51 -9.66 5.17 17.44
C LYS A 51 -8.91 6.45 17.08
N ALA A 52 -8.49 6.62 15.82
CA ALA A 52 -7.80 7.81 15.35
C ALA A 52 -8.68 9.07 15.42
N VAL A 53 -9.90 8.99 14.91
CA VAL A 53 -10.88 10.08 14.99
C VAL A 53 -11.15 10.46 16.45
N THR A 54 -11.32 9.47 17.32
CA THR A 54 -11.57 9.70 18.75
C THR A 54 -10.37 10.34 19.44
N LYS A 55 -9.14 9.96 19.08
CA LYS A 55 -7.92 10.61 19.60
C LYS A 55 -7.85 12.09 19.21
N GLN A 56 -8.25 12.44 17.98
CA GLN A 56 -8.16 13.82 17.49
C GLN A 56 -9.28 14.73 18.00
N TYR A 57 -10.52 14.25 18.04
CA TYR A 57 -11.69 15.11 18.33
C TYR A 57 -12.37 14.80 19.68
N GLY A 58 -11.85 13.86 20.45
CA GLY A 58 -12.48 13.40 21.69
C GLY A 58 -13.57 12.35 21.44
N LYS A 59 -14.54 12.22 22.35
CA LYS A 59 -15.60 11.20 22.20
C LYS A 59 -16.41 11.44 20.92
N CYS A 60 -16.21 10.59 19.92
CA CYS A 60 -17.09 10.51 18.76
C CYS A 60 -18.19 9.49 19.03
N GLU A 61 -19.44 9.95 19.08
CA GLU A 61 -20.60 9.07 18.99
C GLU A 61 -20.68 8.50 17.58
N ILE A 62 -20.30 7.24 17.44
CA ILE A 62 -20.44 6.52 16.18
C ILE A 62 -21.83 5.95 16.13
N GLN A 63 -22.68 6.58 15.33
CA GLN A 63 -24.10 6.21 15.26
C GLN A 63 -24.36 4.97 14.41
N VAL A 64 -23.42 4.56 13.54
CA VAL A 64 -23.61 3.43 12.63
C VAL A 64 -22.38 2.51 12.64
N PRO A 65 -22.52 1.23 12.99
CA PRO A 65 -21.46 0.24 12.81
C PRO A 65 -21.09 0.10 11.33
N HIS A 66 -19.81 -0.14 11.03
CA HIS A 66 -19.41 -0.43 9.66
C HIS A 66 -20.06 -1.73 9.17
N ALA A 67 -20.85 -1.63 8.10
CA ALA A 67 -21.41 -2.77 7.39
C ALA A 67 -20.51 -3.10 6.19
N TYR A 68 -19.89 -4.26 6.21
CA TYR A 68 -19.10 -4.74 5.08
C TYR A 68 -20.03 -5.03 3.90
N LEU A 69 -19.73 -4.41 2.76
CA LEU A 69 -20.44 -4.63 1.51
C LEU A 69 -19.50 -5.38 0.54
N PRO A 70 -19.78 -6.65 0.19
CA PRO A 70 -19.00 -7.35 -0.82
C PRO A 70 -19.01 -6.57 -2.13
N MET A 71 -17.83 -6.42 -2.74
CA MET A 71 -17.68 -5.71 -4.01
C MET A 71 -17.70 -6.73 -5.16
N ALA A 72 -18.58 -6.54 -6.13
CA ALA A 72 -18.65 -7.38 -7.32
C ALA A 72 -17.44 -7.18 -8.25
N THR A 73 -16.96 -5.94 -8.33
CA THR A 73 -15.78 -5.55 -9.09
C THR A 73 -14.80 -4.84 -8.18
N LEU A 74 -13.52 -5.18 -8.31
CA LEU A 74 -12.44 -4.52 -7.60
C LEU A 74 -11.72 -3.54 -8.53
N PRO A 75 -11.23 -2.42 -7.99
CA PRO A 75 -10.49 -1.46 -8.78
C PRO A 75 -9.07 -1.96 -9.07
N GLU A 76 -8.42 -1.30 -10.02
CA GLU A 76 -7.03 -1.58 -10.40
C GLU A 76 -6.06 -1.45 -9.21
N PRO A 77 -4.93 -2.19 -9.20
CA PRO A 77 -3.98 -2.18 -8.08
C PRO A 77 -3.48 -0.79 -7.70
N VAL A 78 -3.30 0.12 -8.67
CA VAL A 78 -2.91 1.51 -8.40
C VAL A 78 -3.94 2.28 -7.55
N VAL A 79 -5.24 1.97 -7.72
CA VAL A 79 -6.30 2.57 -6.91
C VAL A 79 -6.26 2.00 -5.50
N ILE A 80 -5.97 0.71 -5.34
CA ILE A 80 -5.79 0.09 -4.02
C ILE A 80 -4.63 0.74 -3.26
N LEU A 81 -3.52 1.07 -3.93
CA LEU A 81 -2.41 1.80 -3.32
C LEU A 81 -2.84 3.18 -2.83
N LYS A 82 -3.62 3.92 -3.62
CA LYS A 82 -4.20 5.21 -3.20
C LYS A 82 -5.13 5.06 -2.00
N LEU A 83 -5.94 3.99 -1.95
CA LEU A 83 -6.81 3.71 -0.81
C LEU A 83 -6.01 3.33 0.44
N CYS A 84 -4.90 2.61 0.31
CA CYS A 84 -4.01 2.30 1.43
C CYS A 84 -3.40 3.58 1.99
N GLU A 85 -2.86 4.45 1.12
CA GLU A 85 -2.30 5.75 1.52
C GLU A 85 -3.35 6.64 2.19
N GLY A 86 -4.51 6.79 1.54
CA GLY A 86 -5.61 7.58 2.07
C GLY A 86 -6.06 7.09 3.45
N TYR A 87 -6.11 5.77 3.66
CA TYR A 87 -6.43 5.19 4.96
C TYR A 87 -5.35 5.50 6.01
N GLU A 88 -4.07 5.34 5.68
CA GLU A 88 -2.95 5.62 6.60
C GLU A 88 -2.93 7.08 7.06
N CYS A 89 -3.20 8.03 6.16
CA CYS A 89 -3.38 9.43 6.54
C CYS A 89 -4.49 9.64 7.57
N GLN A 90 -5.56 8.84 7.55
CA GLN A 90 -6.66 8.94 8.52
C GLN A 90 -6.31 8.34 9.89
N VAL A 91 -5.23 7.57 9.99
CA VAL A 91 -4.80 6.90 11.22
C VAL A 91 -3.42 7.32 11.68
N GLU A 92 -2.78 8.30 11.02
CA GLU A 92 -1.40 8.75 11.34
C GLU A 92 -1.24 9.16 12.80
N GLY A 93 -2.32 9.68 13.41
CA GLY A 93 -2.31 10.08 14.81
C GLY A 93 -2.17 8.92 15.80
N LEU A 94 -2.21 7.66 15.36
CA LEU A 94 -2.08 6.50 16.24
C LEU A 94 -0.64 5.99 16.27
N ASP A 95 0.05 6.27 17.37
CA ASP A 95 1.47 5.88 17.56
C ASP A 95 1.67 4.36 17.50
N ASP A 96 0.67 3.58 17.89
CA ASP A 96 0.69 2.12 17.87
C ASP A 96 0.20 1.50 16.55
N TYR A 97 -0.19 2.31 15.56
CA TYR A 97 -0.78 1.84 14.30
C TYR A 97 -0.02 0.71 13.59
N PRO A 98 1.32 0.77 13.44
CA PRO A 98 2.06 -0.31 12.78
C PRO A 98 1.93 -1.68 13.47
N SER A 99 1.66 -1.67 14.78
CA SER A 99 1.48 -2.88 15.57
C SER A 99 0.04 -3.41 15.55
N LEU A 100 -0.94 -2.53 15.27
CA LEU A 100 -2.35 -2.88 15.16
C LEU A 100 -2.59 -3.84 13.99
N LEU A 101 -3.64 -4.65 14.10
CA LEU A 101 -4.07 -5.53 13.01
C LEU A 101 -4.37 -4.73 11.74
N ALA A 102 -4.99 -3.55 11.86
CA ALA A 102 -5.24 -2.66 10.74
C ALA A 102 -3.95 -2.29 9.98
N GLY A 103 -2.86 -1.94 10.68
CA GLY A 103 -1.58 -1.62 10.05
C GLY A 103 -0.98 -2.82 9.31
N LYS A 104 -1.06 -4.00 9.91
CA LYS A 104 -0.61 -5.24 9.27
C LYS A 104 -1.43 -5.60 8.03
N ILE A 105 -2.76 -5.42 8.08
CA ILE A 105 -3.68 -5.62 6.96
C ILE A 105 -3.32 -4.68 5.80
N ILE A 106 -3.17 -3.37 6.07
CA ILE A 106 -2.85 -2.37 5.05
C ILE A 106 -1.47 -2.61 4.43
N SER A 107 -0.47 -2.96 5.24
CA SER A 107 0.86 -3.33 4.74
C SER A 107 0.81 -4.53 3.79
N ALA A 108 0.04 -5.57 4.15
CA ALA A 108 -0.12 -6.75 3.30
C ALA A 108 -0.89 -6.44 2.01
N LEU A 109 -1.94 -5.60 2.09
CA LEU A 109 -2.68 -5.07 0.94
C LEU A 109 -1.77 -4.32 -0.02
N ARG A 110 -0.98 -3.38 0.49
CA ARG A 110 0.00 -2.62 -0.29
C ARG A 110 0.98 -3.55 -0.98
N ALA A 111 1.59 -4.49 -0.25
CA ALA A 111 2.55 -5.44 -0.81
C ALA A 111 1.92 -6.35 -1.90
N LYS A 112 0.63 -6.71 -1.76
CA LYS A 112 -0.08 -7.47 -2.79
C LYS A 112 -0.38 -6.60 -4.01
N ALA A 113 -0.87 -5.38 -3.82
CA ALA A 113 -1.19 -4.46 -4.90
C ALA A 113 0.05 -4.06 -5.71
N ILE A 114 1.19 -3.81 -5.05
CA ILE A 114 2.49 -3.56 -5.71
C ILE A 114 2.85 -4.71 -6.66
N ARG A 115 2.78 -5.95 -6.18
CA ARG A 115 3.08 -7.16 -6.98
C ARG A 115 2.12 -7.38 -8.15
N MET A 116 0.94 -6.74 -8.10
CA MET A 116 -0.06 -6.82 -9.17
C MET A 116 0.04 -5.66 -10.16
N LEU A 117 0.94 -4.70 -9.96
CA LEU A 117 1.12 -3.60 -10.91
C LEU A 117 1.59 -4.14 -12.27
N PRO A 118 1.04 -3.63 -13.39
CA PRO A 118 1.55 -3.95 -14.72
C PRO A 118 3.05 -3.66 -14.82
N GLY A 119 3.80 -4.64 -15.33
CA GLY A 119 5.26 -4.53 -15.48
C GLY A 119 6.07 -4.87 -14.22
N TYR A 120 5.44 -5.17 -13.08
CA TYR A 120 6.15 -5.50 -11.84
C TYR A 120 7.12 -6.69 -12.02
N GLU A 121 6.66 -7.80 -12.59
CA GLU A 121 7.49 -9.01 -12.81
C GLU A 121 8.65 -8.79 -13.79
N SER A 122 8.49 -7.89 -14.75
CA SER A 122 9.51 -7.57 -15.74
C SER A 122 10.44 -6.45 -15.32
N ALA A 123 10.10 -5.72 -14.25
CA ALA A 123 10.89 -4.59 -13.79
C ALA A 123 12.22 -5.09 -13.20
N PRO A 124 13.36 -4.48 -13.57
CA PRO A 124 14.64 -4.81 -12.95
C PRO A 124 14.59 -4.52 -11.45
N TRP A 125 15.01 -5.49 -10.64
CA TRP A 125 15.16 -5.30 -9.19
C TRP A 125 16.30 -4.35 -8.85
N CYS A 126 17.33 -4.31 -9.69
CA CYS A 126 18.48 -3.45 -9.52
C CYS A 126 18.27 -2.11 -10.21
N ILE A 127 18.57 -1.03 -9.48
CA ILE A 127 18.77 0.29 -10.09
C ILE A 127 20.17 0.25 -10.70
N SER A 128 20.27 0.28 -12.03
CA SER A 128 21.57 0.39 -12.69
C SER A 128 22.21 1.74 -12.33
N ASP A 129 23.42 1.74 -11.77
CA ASP A 129 24.15 2.97 -11.53
C ASP A 129 24.72 3.49 -12.87
N GLN A 130 23.89 4.25 -13.59
CA GLN A 130 24.26 4.83 -14.89
C GLN A 130 25.46 5.81 -14.78
N ARG A 131 25.86 6.19 -13.56
CA ARG A 131 27.04 7.05 -13.32
C ARG A 131 28.38 6.34 -13.55
N PHE A 132 28.39 5.01 -13.66
CA PHE A 132 29.61 4.23 -13.94
C PHE A 132 29.73 3.75 -15.39
N ALA A 133 28.74 4.05 -16.24
CA ALA A 133 28.72 3.57 -17.62
C ALA A 133 29.79 4.20 -18.54
N SER A 134 30.51 5.25 -18.12
CA SER A 134 31.39 6.02 -19.02
C SER A 134 32.88 6.12 -18.64
N TRP A 135 33.41 5.27 -17.75
CA TRP A 135 34.87 5.25 -17.57
C TRP A 135 35.61 4.67 -18.78
N SER A 136 34.95 3.80 -19.56
CA SER A 136 35.45 3.30 -20.85
C SER A 136 35.28 4.29 -22.01
N ASP A 137 34.28 5.19 -21.94
CA ASP A 137 34.07 6.21 -22.97
C ASP A 137 35.02 7.41 -22.84
N LEU A 138 35.49 7.69 -21.61
CA LEU A 138 36.46 8.76 -21.35
C LEU A 138 37.89 8.40 -21.79
N ASN A 139 38.28 7.12 -21.77
CA ASN A 139 39.62 6.71 -22.19
C ASN A 139 39.78 6.57 -23.71
N GLY A 140 38.68 6.42 -24.47
CA GLY A 140 38.71 6.42 -25.94
C GLY A 140 38.82 7.81 -26.57
N ALA A 141 38.30 8.84 -25.89
CA ALA A 141 38.31 10.22 -26.40
C ALA A 141 39.68 10.91 -26.25
N VAL A 142 40.48 10.56 -25.23
CA VAL A 142 41.80 11.18 -25.01
C VAL A 142 42.88 10.58 -25.93
N ALA A 143 42.69 9.34 -26.41
CA ALA A 143 43.65 8.67 -27.29
C ALA A 143 43.60 9.16 -28.75
N SER A 144 42.45 9.63 -29.24
CA SER A 144 42.29 10.09 -30.63
C SER A 144 42.67 11.56 -30.85
N SER A 145 42.79 12.37 -29.80
CA SER A 145 43.18 13.79 -29.91
C SER A 145 44.70 14.03 -29.82
N ALA A 146 45.48 13.03 -29.40
CA ALA A 146 46.93 13.15 -29.26
C ALA A 146 47.72 12.76 -30.55
N LEU A 147 47.05 12.26 -31.58
CA LEU A 147 47.68 11.78 -32.83
C LEU A 147 47.56 12.74 -34.03
N ALA A 148 47.06 13.97 -33.84
CA ALA A 148 46.85 14.94 -34.92
C ALA A 148 47.81 16.15 -34.91
N VAL A 149 48.95 16.09 -34.19
CA VAL A 149 49.98 17.14 -34.22
C VAL A 149 51.38 16.53 -34.25
N VAL A 150 51.73 15.74 -35.27
CA VAL A 150 53.12 15.59 -35.74
C VAL A 150 53.09 15.19 -37.23
N HIS A 151 53.60 16.12 -38.06
CA HIS A 151 53.96 16.05 -39.49
C HIS A 151 52.85 16.04 -40.55
#